data_AF-A0A077Y9T5-F1
#
_entry.id   AF-A0A077Y9T5-F1
#
_cell.length_a   1.000
_cell.length_b   1.000
_cell.length_c   1.000
_cell.angle_alpha   90.00
_cell.angle_beta   90.00
_cell.angle_gamma   90.00
#
_symmetry.space_group_name_H-M   'P 1'
#
loop_
_entity.id
_entity.type
_entity.pdbx_description
1 polymer ?
#
loop_
_entity_poly.entity_id
_entity_poly.type
_entity_poly.pdbx_seq_one_letter_code
_entity_poly.pdbx_strand_id
1 'polypeptide(L)'
;MLRLGRFNKLWTKSIFFNVRNFCENKKIHYNGPKDTYINSGLELKNEDTEKLISLMKESLKLKLLTCTYYSEEIGKHYLELAILEHKNLLLNDSKNHYLKSYEIYKKIHNENSIMCANIQTYIGVIYKDLGNFKASEEFLQLSLANKKLICNDKNYLIVDTLNNLGSLYQHKKNYTTSIEYFEECIRILLSSSIYLHKNEQIALCYYNLSFSYIGINDLNSAITCLIRSYQMAQNVFGPDHMLTIRIKKLRERLENEVAQGK
;
A
#
# COMPACT_ATOMS: atom_id res chain seq x y z
N MET A 1 39.86 -21.85 -46.00
CA MET A 1 38.71 -22.08 -46.90
C MET A 1 38.01 -23.35 -46.45
N LEU A 2 36.82 -23.26 -45.82
CA LEU A 2 35.73 -24.25 -45.84
C LEU A 2 34.57 -23.72 -44.98
N ARG A 3 33.36 -24.00 -45.47
CA ARG A 3 32.12 -23.24 -45.29
C ARG A 3 31.34 -23.55 -44.00
N LEU A 4 30.54 -22.56 -43.61
CA LEU A 4 29.42 -22.58 -42.68
C LEU A 4 28.44 -23.75 -42.90
N GLY A 5 28.06 -24.42 -41.82
CA GLY A 5 26.87 -25.26 -41.69
C GLY A 5 26.16 -24.94 -40.37
N ARG A 6 24.89 -24.54 -40.45
CA ARG A 6 24.02 -24.10 -39.36
C ARG A 6 23.89 -25.14 -38.23
N PHE A 7 24.13 -24.73 -36.98
CA PHE A 7 23.49 -25.31 -35.80
C PHE A 7 22.96 -24.18 -34.93
N ASN A 8 21.69 -23.85 -35.18
CA ASN A 8 20.86 -23.01 -34.32
C ASN A 8 19.93 -23.94 -33.54
N LYS A 9 19.66 -23.56 -32.28
CA LYS A 9 18.83 -24.23 -31.26
C LYS A 9 19.52 -25.39 -30.56
N LEU A 10 19.72 -25.25 -29.25
CA LEU A 10 19.42 -26.24 -28.22
C LEU A 10 19.59 -25.61 -26.81
N TRP A 11 18.45 -25.51 -26.11
CA TRP A 11 18.24 -25.35 -24.66
C TRP A 11 18.41 -23.98 -23.97
N THR A 12 17.46 -23.08 -24.21
CA THR A 12 16.90 -22.24 -23.14
C THR A 12 15.96 -23.08 -22.28
N LYS A 13 16.45 -23.71 -21.21
CA LYS A 13 15.56 -24.23 -20.15
C LYS A 13 15.19 -23.07 -19.23
N SER A 14 14.16 -22.32 -19.61
CA SER A 14 13.36 -21.56 -18.66
C SER A 14 12.73 -22.57 -17.69
N ILE A 15 13.18 -22.57 -16.44
CA ILE A 15 12.54 -23.31 -15.37
C ILE A 15 11.22 -22.58 -15.08
N PHE A 16 10.16 -23.00 -15.77
CA PHE A 16 8.80 -22.65 -15.42
C PHE A 16 8.46 -23.40 -14.13
N PHE A 17 8.44 -22.70 -13.00
CA PHE A 17 7.65 -23.15 -11.87
C PHE A 17 6.18 -22.94 -12.24
N ASN A 18 5.53 -24.04 -12.64
CA ASN A 18 4.08 -24.12 -12.75
C ASN A 18 3.48 -23.91 -11.34
N VAL A 19 3.15 -22.67 -11.02
CA VAL A 19 2.25 -22.38 -9.91
C VAL A 19 0.87 -22.88 -10.35
N ARG A 20 0.44 -24.01 -9.80
CA ARG A 20 -0.90 -24.55 -9.98
C ARG A 20 -1.93 -23.44 -9.74
N ASN A 21 -2.70 -23.13 -10.78
CA ASN A 21 -3.92 -22.35 -10.70
C ASN A 21 -4.87 -23.02 -9.69
N PHE A 22 -5.02 -22.41 -8.52
CA PHE A 22 -6.18 -22.60 -7.66
C PHE A 22 -7.06 -21.37 -7.80
N CYS A 23 -8.11 -21.53 -8.59
CA CYS A 23 -9.35 -20.75 -8.68
C CYS A 23 -9.24 -19.23 -8.92
N GLU A 24 -10.02 -18.80 -9.91
CA GLU A 24 -10.32 -17.42 -10.27
C GLU A 24 -10.80 -16.61 -9.07
N ASN A 25 -9.87 -15.89 -8.45
CA ASN A 25 -10.12 -14.68 -7.70
C ASN A 25 -9.05 -13.72 -8.17
N LYS A 26 -9.44 -12.61 -8.82
CA LYS A 26 -8.51 -11.55 -9.22
C LYS A 26 -7.67 -11.17 -8.02
N LYS A 27 -6.41 -11.62 -7.98
CA LYS A 27 -5.44 -11.19 -7.00
C LYS A 27 -5.05 -9.76 -7.37
N ILE A 28 -5.69 -8.81 -6.73
CA ILE A 28 -5.33 -7.41 -6.84
C ILE A 28 -4.04 -7.21 -6.06
N HIS A 29 -3.01 -6.72 -6.75
CA HIS A 29 -1.72 -6.40 -6.15
C HIS A 29 -1.79 -5.01 -5.52
N TYR A 30 -2.11 -4.96 -4.22
CA TYR A 30 -1.88 -3.74 -3.44
C TYR A 30 -0.40 -3.68 -3.03
N ASN A 31 0.29 -2.65 -3.49
CA ASN A 31 1.63 -2.28 -3.03
C ASN A 31 1.45 -1.14 -2.01
N GLY A 32 1.21 -1.48 -0.75
CA GLY A 32 0.94 -0.48 0.28
C GLY A 32 0.80 -1.09 1.68
N PRO A 33 1.05 -0.31 2.74
CA PRO A 33 1.20 -0.79 4.11
C PRO A 33 -0.11 -1.21 4.77
N LYS A 34 0.01 -1.95 5.87
CA LYS A 34 -0.98 -2.85 6.49
C LYS A 34 -2.43 -2.35 6.59
N ASP A 35 -2.68 -1.06 6.84
CA ASP A 35 -4.05 -0.54 6.85
C ASP A 35 -4.75 -0.71 5.50
N THR A 36 -4.00 -0.64 4.41
CA THR A 36 -4.48 -0.93 3.07
C THR A 36 -4.93 -2.39 2.97
N TYR A 37 -4.23 -3.35 3.60
CA TYR A 37 -4.61 -4.77 3.60
C TYR A 37 -5.75 -5.10 4.57
N ILE A 38 -5.75 -4.49 5.76
CA ILE A 38 -6.84 -4.60 6.73
C ILE A 38 -8.11 -4.05 6.09
N ASN A 39 -8.05 -2.84 5.51
CA ASN A 39 -9.21 -2.21 4.90
C ASN A 39 -9.59 -2.92 3.59
N SER A 40 -8.65 -3.38 2.77
CA SER A 40 -8.95 -4.20 1.59
C SER A 40 -9.43 -5.61 1.93
N GLY A 41 -9.53 -6.01 3.19
CA GLY A 41 -10.07 -7.31 3.56
C GLY A 41 -9.22 -8.50 3.09
N LEU A 42 -7.89 -8.36 3.08
CA LEU A 42 -6.98 -9.47 2.78
C LEU A 42 -6.37 -10.00 4.09
N GLU A 43 -7.05 -10.94 4.73
CA GLU A 43 -6.45 -11.78 5.79
C GLU A 43 -5.56 -12.84 5.14
N LEU A 44 -4.24 -12.73 5.34
CA LEU A 44 -3.28 -13.71 4.83
C LEU A 44 -3.32 -14.97 5.70
N LYS A 45 -3.28 -16.15 5.06
CA LYS A 45 -3.00 -17.42 5.74
C LYS A 45 -1.52 -17.41 6.17
N ASN A 46 -1.29 -17.41 7.49
CA ASN A 46 0.01 -17.12 8.11
C ASN A 46 1.13 -18.14 7.83
N GLU A 47 0.82 -19.40 7.52
CA GLU A 47 1.84 -20.45 7.44
C GLU A 47 2.73 -20.34 6.18
N ASP A 48 2.14 -20.03 5.03
CA ASP A 48 2.89 -19.89 3.77
C ASP A 48 3.77 -18.62 3.78
N THR A 49 3.33 -17.58 4.48
CA THR A 49 4.04 -16.29 4.54
C THR A 49 5.26 -16.33 5.44
N GLU A 50 5.22 -17.04 6.57
CA GLU A 50 6.41 -17.22 7.43
C GLU A 50 7.52 -17.99 6.71
N LYS A 51 7.15 -19.06 6.00
CA LYS A 51 8.10 -19.83 5.18
C LYS A 51 8.72 -18.97 4.09
N LEU A 52 7.92 -18.14 3.42
CA LEU A 52 8.40 -17.21 2.40
C LEU A 52 9.38 -16.18 2.97
N ILE A 53 9.08 -15.61 4.14
CA ILE A 53 9.98 -14.67 4.83
C ILE A 53 11.32 -15.34 5.14
N SER A 54 11.31 -16.59 5.62
CA SER A 54 12.54 -17.35 5.89
C SER A 54 13.38 -17.53 4.63
N LEU A 55 12.76 -17.99 3.53
CA LEU A 55 13.44 -18.16 2.23
C LEU A 55 14.00 -16.83 1.70
N MET A 56 13.28 -15.72 1.89
CA MET A 56 13.76 -14.42 1.50
C MET A 56 14.93 -13.91 2.35
N LYS A 57 14.94 -14.20 3.65
CA LYS A 57 16.10 -13.91 4.53
C LYS A 57 17.33 -14.72 4.09
N GLU A 58 17.17 -15.98 3.70
CA GLU A 58 18.27 -16.80 3.17
C GLU A 58 18.76 -16.29 1.81
N SER A 59 17.84 -16.00 0.88
CA SER A 59 18.18 -15.43 -0.42
C SER A 59 18.92 -14.10 -0.29
N LEU A 60 18.54 -13.26 0.67
CA LEU A 60 19.22 -12.01 0.95
C LEU A 60 20.66 -12.24 1.42
N LYS A 61 20.90 -13.22 2.30
CA LYS A 61 22.26 -13.59 2.74
C LYS A 61 23.14 -13.96 1.55
N LEU A 62 22.62 -14.78 0.62
CA LEU A 62 23.34 -15.15 -0.60
C LEU A 62 23.63 -13.93 -1.48
N LYS A 63 22.64 -13.06 -1.72
CA LYS A 63 22.83 -11.83 -2.49
C LYS A 63 23.87 -10.90 -1.88
N LEU A 64 23.92 -10.78 -0.55
CA LEU A 64 24.93 -9.97 0.15
C LEU A 64 26.36 -10.52 -0.01
N LEU A 65 26.52 -11.80 -0.34
CA LEU A 65 27.82 -12.42 -0.63
C LEU A 65 28.24 -12.28 -2.10
N THR A 66 27.26 -12.17 -3.02
CA THR A 66 27.52 -12.20 -4.47
C THR A 66 27.42 -10.83 -5.14
N CYS A 67 26.59 -9.93 -4.62
CA CYS A 67 26.27 -8.64 -5.23
C CYS A 67 26.89 -7.48 -4.45
N THR A 68 27.12 -6.35 -5.13
CA THR A 68 27.56 -5.13 -4.47
C THR A 68 26.46 -4.57 -3.58
N TYR A 69 26.80 -4.15 -2.36
CA TYR A 69 25.82 -3.71 -1.35
C TYR A 69 24.89 -2.60 -1.87
N TYR A 70 25.48 -1.57 -2.49
CA TYR A 70 24.74 -0.47 -3.12
C TYR A 70 24.31 -0.84 -4.55
N SER A 71 23.41 -1.81 -4.66
CA SER A 71 22.80 -2.23 -5.92
C SER A 71 21.27 -2.22 -5.84
N GLU A 72 20.61 -2.01 -6.98
CA GLU A 72 19.14 -2.05 -7.06
C GLU A 72 18.60 -3.41 -6.61
N GLU A 73 19.32 -4.50 -6.88
CA GLU A 73 18.91 -5.85 -6.50
C GLU A 73 18.79 -6.02 -4.98
N ILE A 74 19.76 -5.49 -4.22
CA ILE A 74 19.76 -5.58 -2.75
C ILE A 74 18.75 -4.59 -2.16
N GLY A 75 18.69 -3.36 -2.68
CA GLY A 75 17.70 -2.36 -2.27
C GLY A 75 16.27 -2.87 -2.43
N LYS A 76 15.96 -3.48 -3.58
CA LYS A 76 14.67 -4.12 -3.87
C LYS A 76 14.40 -5.30 -2.94
N HIS A 77 15.39 -6.15 -2.69
CA HIS A 77 15.21 -7.34 -1.85
C HIS A 77 14.91 -6.96 -0.40
N TYR A 78 15.57 -5.94 0.14
CA TYR A 78 15.23 -5.38 1.45
C TYR A 78 13.81 -4.80 1.48
N LEU A 79 13.39 -4.10 0.42
CA LEU A 79 12.04 -3.54 0.34
C LEU A 79 10.97 -4.64 0.34
N GLU A 80 11.14 -5.66 -0.49
CA GLU A 80 10.20 -6.79 -0.58
C GLU A 80 10.10 -7.54 0.75
N LEU A 81 11.24 -7.76 1.41
CA LEU A 81 11.28 -8.43 2.71
C LEU A 81 10.57 -7.59 3.78
N ALA A 82 10.83 -6.28 3.80
CA ALA A 82 10.17 -5.37 4.73
C ALA A 82 8.64 -5.36 4.56
N ILE A 83 8.14 -5.39 3.32
CA ILE A 83 6.70 -5.45 3.03
C ILE A 83 6.08 -6.76 3.54
N LEU A 84 6.75 -7.89 3.34
CA LEU A 84 6.27 -9.18 3.83
C LEU A 84 6.28 -9.25 5.35
N GLU A 85 7.35 -8.78 6.00
CA GLU A 85 7.44 -8.71 7.45
C GLU A 85 6.37 -7.77 8.04
N HIS A 86 6.10 -6.64 7.38
CA HIS A 86 5.04 -5.71 7.78
C HIS A 86 3.67 -6.41 7.78
N LYS A 87 3.37 -7.15 6.71
CA LYS A 87 2.14 -7.94 6.57
C LYS A 87 1.98 -8.98 7.68
N ASN A 88 3.09 -9.56 8.15
CA ASN A 88 3.12 -10.59 9.18
C ASN A 88 3.36 -10.03 10.60
N LEU A 89 3.15 -8.73 10.80
CA LEU A 89 3.28 -8.08 12.12
C LEU A 89 4.69 -8.09 12.72
N LEU A 90 5.71 -8.40 11.92
CA LEU A 90 7.11 -8.33 12.33
C LEU A 90 7.60 -6.88 12.20
N LEU A 91 6.99 -5.97 12.96
CA LEU A 91 7.10 -4.52 12.71
C LEU A 91 8.51 -3.97 12.89
N ASN A 92 9.28 -4.49 13.85
CA ASN A 92 10.66 -4.05 14.09
C ASN A 92 11.61 -4.51 12.99
N ASP A 93 11.51 -5.77 12.54
CA ASP A 93 12.29 -6.30 11.42
C ASP A 93 11.97 -5.50 10.14
N SER A 94 10.67 -5.32 9.88
CA SER A 94 10.16 -4.58 8.73
C SER A 94 10.71 -3.14 8.70
N LYS A 95 10.62 -2.42 9.82
CA LYS A 95 11.21 -1.07 9.95
C LYS A 95 12.69 -1.07 9.60
N ASN A 96 13.47 -2.00 10.15
CA ASN A 96 14.91 -2.07 9.91
C ASN A 96 15.21 -2.33 8.42
N HIS A 97 14.44 -3.19 7.76
CA HIS A 97 14.64 -3.49 6.34
C HIS A 97 14.16 -2.35 5.42
N TYR A 98 13.08 -1.64 5.75
CA TYR A 98 12.70 -0.42 5.02
C TYR A 98 13.80 0.64 5.10
N LEU A 99 14.41 0.85 6.28
CA LEU A 99 15.50 1.81 6.45
C LEU A 99 16.75 1.42 5.65
N LYS A 100 17.11 0.12 5.61
CA LYS A 100 18.21 -0.36 4.76
C LYS A 100 17.93 -0.19 3.27
N SER A 101 16.71 -0.49 2.82
CA SER A 101 16.31 -0.25 1.44
C SER A 101 16.41 1.24 1.08
N TYR A 102 15.94 2.11 1.97
CA TYR A 102 16.02 3.55 1.81
C TYR A 102 17.45 4.05 1.73
N GLU A 103 18.35 3.58 2.60
CA GLU A 103 19.78 3.92 2.56
C GLU A 103 20.39 3.60 1.19
N ILE A 104 20.13 2.40 0.68
CA ILE A 104 20.65 1.94 -0.61
C ILE A 104 20.10 2.82 -1.74
N TYR A 105 18.80 3.01 -1.82
CA TYR A 105 18.20 3.80 -2.89
C TYR A 105 18.54 5.29 -2.81
N LYS A 106 18.72 5.83 -1.61
CA LYS A 106 19.24 7.19 -1.40
C LYS A 106 20.64 7.33 -1.97
N LYS A 107 21.48 6.29 -1.86
CA LYS A 107 22.83 6.27 -2.43
C LYS A 107 22.84 6.13 -3.95
N ILE A 108 21.93 5.33 -4.52
CA ILE A 108 21.89 5.03 -5.97
C ILE A 108 21.21 6.15 -6.77
N HIS A 109 20.06 6.67 -6.31
CA HIS A 109 19.22 7.58 -7.09
C HIS A 109 19.11 9.00 -6.51
N ASN A 110 19.83 9.30 -5.43
CA ASN A 110 19.64 10.49 -4.59
C ASN A 110 18.30 10.51 -3.84
N GLU A 111 18.25 11.33 -2.79
CA GLU A 111 17.13 11.44 -1.85
C GLU A 111 15.82 11.92 -2.48
N ASN A 112 15.92 12.75 -3.52
CA ASN A 112 14.77 13.35 -4.20
C ASN A 112 14.18 12.44 -5.29
N SER A 113 14.63 11.19 -5.40
CA SER A 113 14.10 10.24 -6.38
C SER A 113 12.70 9.76 -6.00
N ILE A 114 11.90 9.39 -7.01
CA ILE A 114 10.56 8.83 -6.79
C ILE A 114 10.61 7.52 -6.00
N MET A 115 11.68 6.74 -6.16
CA MET A 115 11.90 5.51 -5.41
C MET A 115 12.09 5.82 -3.91
N CYS A 116 12.93 6.81 -3.58
CA CYS A 116 13.11 7.27 -2.20
C CYS A 116 11.79 7.77 -1.59
N ALA A 117 11.01 8.55 -2.33
CA ALA A 117 9.71 9.03 -1.85
C ALA A 117 8.71 7.89 -1.58
N ASN A 118 8.67 6.87 -2.44
CA ASN A 118 7.84 5.69 -2.21
C ASN A 118 8.29 4.94 -0.94
N ILE A 119 9.60 4.76 -0.73
CA ILE A 119 10.11 4.10 0.48
C ILE A 119 9.85 4.93 1.74
N GLN A 120 9.98 6.26 1.67
CA GLN A 120 9.59 7.18 2.75
C GLN A 120 8.12 7.00 3.13
N THR A 121 7.23 6.76 2.16
CA THR A 121 5.82 6.45 2.45
C THR A 121 5.69 5.17 3.29
N TYR A 122 6.40 4.09 2.93
CA TYR A 122 6.39 2.85 3.71
C TYR A 122 6.98 3.03 5.11
N ILE A 123 8.09 3.77 5.23
CA ILE A 123 8.71 4.10 6.53
C ILE A 123 7.73 4.91 7.40
N GLY A 124 7.04 5.87 6.80
CA GLY A 124 6.03 6.67 7.49
C GLY A 124 4.93 5.79 8.09
N VAL A 125 4.42 4.81 7.33
CA VAL A 125 3.37 3.93 7.85
C VAL A 125 3.87 2.92 8.87
N ILE A 126 5.05 2.32 8.71
CA ILE A 126 5.56 1.42 9.76
C ILE A 126 5.78 2.16 11.09
N TYR A 127 6.18 3.44 11.06
CA TYR A 127 6.24 4.26 12.27
C TYR A 127 4.85 4.55 12.87
N LYS A 128 3.83 4.77 12.04
CA LYS A 128 2.44 4.90 12.51
C LYS A 128 1.99 3.63 13.24
N ASP A 129 2.26 2.46 12.66
CA ASP A 129 1.88 1.17 13.22
C ASP A 129 2.65 0.84 14.51
N LEU A 130 3.86 1.37 14.67
CA LEU A 130 4.64 1.33 15.91
C LEU A 130 4.21 2.39 16.93
N GLY A 131 3.22 3.23 16.63
CA GLY A 131 2.74 4.32 17.49
C GLY A 131 3.63 5.57 17.52
N ASN A 132 4.69 5.62 16.71
CA ASN A 132 5.53 6.81 16.60
C ASN A 132 4.97 7.78 15.55
N PHE A 133 3.91 8.50 15.94
CA PHE A 133 3.21 9.41 15.04
C PHE A 133 4.06 10.60 14.57
N LYS A 134 5.04 11.03 15.36
CA LYS A 134 5.95 12.13 14.97
C LYS A 134 6.85 11.71 13.81
N ALA A 135 7.55 10.58 13.94
CA ALA A 135 8.39 10.08 12.85
C ALA A 135 7.54 9.72 11.62
N SER A 136 6.35 9.16 11.84
CA SER A 136 5.39 8.89 10.75
C SER A 136 5.08 10.15 9.94
N GLU A 137 4.73 11.24 10.63
CA GLU A 137 4.43 12.53 10.00
C GLU A 137 5.61 13.08 9.22
N GLU A 138 6.81 13.08 9.83
CA GLU A 138 8.04 13.57 9.18
C GLU A 138 8.31 12.84 7.86
N PHE A 139 8.27 11.50 7.85
CA PHE A 139 8.51 10.71 6.65
C PHE A 139 7.40 10.84 5.59
N LEU A 140 6.13 10.90 6.00
CA LEU A 140 5.03 11.08 5.06
C LEU A 140 5.01 12.47 4.43
N GLN A 141 5.30 13.53 5.19
CA GLN A 141 5.41 14.89 4.65
C GLN A 141 6.61 15.02 3.72
N LEU A 142 7.75 14.40 4.06
CA LEU A 142 8.93 14.39 3.18
C LEU A 142 8.64 13.66 1.86
N SER A 143 7.97 12.50 1.91
CA SER A 143 7.50 11.80 0.71
C SER A 143 6.60 12.67 -0.15
N LEU A 144 5.62 13.33 0.47
CA LEU A 144 4.66 14.19 -0.21
C LEU A 144 5.37 15.36 -0.92
N ALA A 145 6.30 16.03 -0.23
CA ALA A 145 7.09 17.12 -0.79
C ALA A 145 7.93 16.64 -1.99
N ASN A 146 8.61 15.51 -1.86
CA ASN A 146 9.42 14.94 -2.94
C ASN A 146 8.56 14.56 -4.16
N LYS A 147 7.42 13.90 -3.95
CA LYS A 147 6.50 13.53 -5.03
C LYS A 147 5.90 14.76 -5.72
N LYS A 148 5.59 15.84 -4.98
CA LYS A 148 5.10 17.10 -5.56
C LYS A 148 6.16 17.75 -6.46
N LEU A 149 7.42 17.79 -6.02
CA LEU A 149 8.53 18.34 -6.81
C LEU A 149 8.77 17.58 -8.12
N ILE A 150 8.61 16.26 -8.12
CA ILE A 150 8.85 15.42 -9.30
C ILE A 150 7.73 15.56 -10.35
N CYS A 151 6.50 15.89 -9.94
CA CYS A 151 5.31 15.66 -10.76
C CYS A 151 4.40 16.89 -10.98
N ASN A 152 4.85 18.11 -10.64
CA ASN A 152 4.18 19.38 -10.92
C ASN A 152 2.66 19.37 -10.61
N ASP A 153 2.34 19.12 -9.34
CA ASP A 153 1.02 19.24 -8.67
C ASP A 153 -0.17 18.43 -9.21
N LYS A 154 -0.05 17.72 -10.33
CA LYS A 154 -1.19 17.05 -11.00
C LYS A 154 -1.00 15.55 -11.15
N ASN A 155 -0.61 14.84 -10.10
CA ASN A 155 -0.31 13.42 -10.25
C ASN A 155 -0.90 12.51 -9.18
N TYR A 156 -1.51 11.43 -9.66
CA TYR A 156 -1.95 10.25 -8.94
C TYR A 156 -0.90 9.67 -7.98
N LEU A 157 0.39 9.92 -8.21
CA LEU A 157 1.49 9.43 -7.38
C LEU A 157 1.49 9.92 -5.93
N ILE A 158 0.78 11.02 -5.58
CA ILE A 158 0.68 11.49 -4.19
C ILE A 158 -0.50 10.88 -3.41
N VAL A 159 -1.43 10.20 -4.09
CA VAL A 159 -2.68 9.70 -3.50
C VAL A 159 -2.43 8.76 -2.34
N ASP A 160 -1.48 7.85 -2.48
CA ASP A 160 -1.10 6.89 -1.43
C ASP A 160 -0.62 7.61 -0.16
N THR A 161 0.16 8.67 -0.33
CA THR A 161 0.79 9.44 0.74
C THR A 161 -0.25 10.30 1.44
N LEU A 162 -1.16 10.94 0.69
CA LEU A 162 -2.29 11.69 1.24
C LEU A 162 -3.23 10.79 2.04
N ASN A 163 -3.57 9.60 1.52
CA ASN A 163 -4.40 8.64 2.25
C ASN A 163 -3.73 8.19 3.57
N ASN A 164 -2.41 7.96 3.56
CA ASN A 164 -1.67 7.61 4.77
C ASN A 164 -1.56 8.76 5.78
N LEU A 165 -1.42 10.01 5.31
CA LEU A 165 -1.51 11.20 6.17
C LEU A 165 -2.91 11.31 6.78
N GLY A 166 -3.97 11.15 5.98
CA GLY A 166 -5.35 11.10 6.45
C GLY A 166 -5.52 10.09 7.59
N SER A 167 -5.02 8.86 7.41
CA SER A 167 -5.04 7.81 8.45
C SER A 167 -4.22 8.20 9.69
N LEU A 168 -3.01 8.74 9.51
CA LEU A 168 -2.18 9.21 10.62
C LEU A 168 -2.92 10.24 11.48
N TYR A 169 -3.62 11.20 10.85
CA TYR A 169 -4.37 12.22 11.57
C TYR A 169 -5.61 11.64 12.28
N GLN A 170 -6.23 10.56 11.78
CA GLN A 170 -7.23 9.79 12.56
C GLN A 170 -6.63 9.20 13.82
N HIS A 171 -5.44 8.59 13.74
CA HIS A 171 -4.74 8.04 14.91
C HIS A 171 -4.36 9.13 15.92
N LYS A 172 -4.04 10.33 15.45
CA LYS A 172 -3.81 11.52 16.28
C LYS A 172 -5.12 12.15 16.82
N LYS A 173 -6.29 11.61 16.48
CA LYS A 173 -7.63 12.14 16.79
C LYS A 173 -7.87 13.57 16.27
N ASN A 174 -7.08 14.02 15.30
CA ASN A 174 -7.31 15.27 14.61
C ASN A 174 -8.09 14.96 13.32
N TYR A 175 -9.39 14.79 13.50
CA TYR A 175 -10.29 14.35 12.45
C TYR A 175 -10.52 15.41 11.37
N THR A 176 -10.43 16.71 11.69
CA THR A 176 -10.57 17.79 10.71
C THR A 176 -9.45 17.76 9.67
N THR A 177 -8.19 17.71 10.11
CA THR A 177 -7.04 17.57 9.19
C THR A 177 -7.08 16.24 8.44
N SER A 178 -7.57 15.18 9.07
CA SER A 178 -7.77 13.90 8.40
C SER A 178 -8.77 13.99 7.24
N ILE A 179 -9.90 14.69 7.43
CA ILE A 179 -10.90 14.95 6.40
C ILE A 179 -10.27 15.68 5.21
N GLU A 180 -9.51 16.75 5.46
CA GLU A 180 -8.84 17.53 4.41
C GLU A 180 -7.96 16.65 3.52
N TYR A 181 -7.14 15.77 4.12
CA TYR A 181 -6.28 14.85 3.38
C TYR A 181 -7.06 13.81 2.55
N PHE A 182 -8.12 13.22 3.10
CA PHE A 182 -8.93 12.27 2.35
C PHE A 182 -9.75 12.94 1.24
N GLU A 183 -10.25 14.15 1.44
CA GLU A 183 -10.92 14.92 0.40
C GLU A 183 -9.97 15.32 -0.71
N GLU A 184 -8.72 15.67 -0.40
CA GLU A 184 -7.68 15.90 -1.41
C GLU A 184 -7.37 14.60 -2.18
N CYS A 185 -7.23 13.44 -1.50
CA CYS A 185 -7.11 12.12 -2.15
C CYS A 185 -8.21 11.91 -3.20
N ILE A 186 -9.47 12.07 -2.78
CA ILE A 186 -10.65 11.82 -3.62
C ILE A 186 -10.71 12.80 -4.78
N ARG A 187 -10.42 14.08 -4.56
CA ARG A 187 -10.40 15.12 -5.59
C ARG A 187 -9.38 14.80 -6.69
N ILE A 188 -8.16 14.42 -6.30
CA ILE A 188 -7.10 14.03 -7.25
C ILE A 188 -7.54 12.79 -8.02
N LEU A 189 -8.03 11.76 -7.33
CA LEU A 189 -8.47 10.53 -7.97
C LEU A 189 -9.57 10.80 -8.99
N LEU A 190 -10.61 11.55 -8.63
CA LEU A 190 -11.71 11.89 -9.53
C LEU A 190 -11.21 12.67 -10.77
N SER A 191 -10.29 13.61 -10.59
CA SER A 191 -9.72 14.42 -11.69
C SER A 191 -8.70 13.67 -12.57
N SER A 192 -8.14 12.56 -12.10
CA SER A 192 -7.12 11.80 -12.82
C SER A 192 -7.69 11.06 -14.04
N SER A 193 -6.96 11.11 -15.16
CA SER A 193 -7.23 10.33 -16.38
C SER A 193 -6.76 8.88 -16.30
N ILE A 194 -6.07 8.48 -15.21
CA ILE A 194 -5.62 7.11 -14.99
C ILE A 194 -6.82 6.25 -14.59
N TYR A 195 -7.05 5.16 -15.34
CA TYR A 195 -8.16 4.24 -15.09
C TYR A 195 -7.81 3.10 -14.14
N LEU A 196 -6.53 2.72 -14.06
CA LEU A 196 -6.11 1.53 -13.32
C LEU A 196 -6.27 1.73 -11.81
N HIS A 197 -7.02 0.82 -11.15
CA HIS A 197 -7.30 0.79 -9.70
C HIS A 197 -7.92 2.07 -9.09
N LYS A 198 -8.28 3.07 -9.90
CA LYS A 198 -8.86 4.34 -9.44
C LYS A 198 -10.11 4.13 -8.58
N ASN A 199 -11.05 3.31 -9.05
CA ASN A 199 -12.30 3.05 -8.31
C ASN A 199 -12.06 2.33 -6.98
N GLU A 200 -11.04 1.48 -6.91
CA GLU A 200 -10.65 0.79 -5.68
C GLU A 200 -10.12 1.79 -4.65
N GLN A 201 -9.23 2.68 -5.09
CA GLN A 201 -8.64 3.70 -4.23
C GLN A 201 -9.68 4.72 -3.77
N ILE A 202 -10.63 5.10 -4.64
CA ILE A 202 -11.73 5.98 -4.25
C ILE A 202 -12.62 5.28 -3.22
N ALA A 203 -12.96 4.01 -3.42
CA ALA A 203 -13.74 3.23 -2.45
C ALA A 203 -13.07 3.22 -1.08
N LEU A 204 -11.76 2.98 -1.05
CA LEU A 204 -10.96 2.97 0.17
C LEU A 204 -10.85 4.36 0.82
N CYS A 205 -10.59 5.43 0.05
CA CYS A 205 -10.54 6.79 0.60
C CYS A 205 -11.90 7.21 1.18
N TYR A 206 -13.04 6.88 0.55
CA TYR A 206 -14.35 7.12 1.16
C TYR A 206 -14.60 6.29 2.43
N TYR A 207 -14.17 5.02 2.44
CA TYR A 207 -14.29 4.18 3.64
C TYR A 207 -13.49 4.78 4.79
N ASN A 208 -12.25 5.19 4.54
CA ASN A 208 -11.40 5.82 5.54
C ASN A 208 -11.97 7.16 6.00
N LEU A 209 -12.42 8.01 5.07
CA LEU A 209 -13.05 9.30 5.37
C LEU A 209 -14.28 9.16 6.28
N SER A 210 -15.06 8.08 6.14
CA SER A 210 -16.21 7.83 7.01
C SER A 210 -15.83 7.78 8.49
N PHE A 211 -14.68 7.21 8.83
CA PHE A 211 -14.21 7.16 10.22
C PHE A 211 -13.82 8.54 10.77
N SER A 212 -13.36 9.46 9.91
CA SER A 212 -13.09 10.84 10.34
C SER A 212 -14.38 11.59 10.63
N TYR A 213 -15.41 11.39 9.79
CA TYR A 213 -16.75 11.94 10.04
C TYR A 213 -17.40 11.36 11.30
N ILE A 214 -17.26 10.05 11.56
CA ILE A 214 -17.64 9.44 12.84
C ILE A 214 -16.89 10.11 14.01
N GLY A 215 -15.59 10.38 13.84
CA GLY A 215 -14.76 11.02 14.87
C GLY A 215 -15.20 12.43 15.27
N ILE A 216 -15.84 13.18 14.36
CA ILE A 216 -16.45 14.49 14.65
C ILE A 216 -17.96 14.40 14.93
N ASN A 217 -18.50 13.19 15.07
CA ASN A 217 -19.92 12.91 15.29
C ASN A 217 -20.87 13.38 14.16
N ASP A 218 -20.36 13.51 12.93
CA ASP A 218 -21.19 13.76 11.74
C ASP A 218 -21.55 12.43 11.06
N LEU A 219 -22.56 11.75 11.64
CA LEU A 219 -23.01 10.44 11.18
C LEU A 219 -23.62 10.49 9.77
N ASN A 220 -24.25 11.60 9.38
CA ASN A 220 -24.85 11.76 8.06
C ASN A 220 -23.79 11.79 6.95
N SER A 221 -22.72 12.57 7.14
CA SER A 221 -21.59 12.59 6.21
C SER A 221 -20.85 11.25 6.19
N ALA A 222 -20.71 10.59 7.34
CA ALA A 222 -20.13 9.25 7.41
C ALA A 222 -20.93 8.21 6.60
N ILE A 223 -22.26 8.16 6.77
CA ILE A 223 -23.15 7.27 6.02
C ILE A 223 -23.05 7.57 4.52
N THR A 224 -23.05 8.86 4.14
CA THR A 224 -22.89 9.27 2.73
C THR A 224 -21.58 8.77 2.13
N CYS A 225 -20.48 8.85 2.89
CA CYS A 225 -19.19 8.29 2.48
C CYS A 225 -19.27 6.76 2.31
N LEU A 226 -19.92 6.05 3.25
CA LEU A 226 -20.08 4.59 3.18
C LEU A 226 -20.95 4.14 2.01
N ILE A 227 -21.99 4.89 1.63
CA ILE A 227 -22.79 4.61 0.44
C ILE A 227 -21.92 4.68 -0.82
N ARG A 228 -21.13 5.77 -0.98
CA ARG A 228 -20.24 5.93 -2.13
C ARG A 228 -19.15 4.85 -2.16
N SER A 229 -18.56 4.55 -1.00
CA SER A 229 -17.58 3.49 -0.85
C SER A 229 -18.17 2.12 -1.24
N TYR A 230 -19.37 1.80 -0.75
CA TYR A 230 -20.04 0.52 -1.03
C TYR A 230 -20.33 0.34 -2.52
N GLN A 231 -20.87 1.35 -3.19
CA GLN A 231 -21.16 1.30 -4.63
C GLN A 231 -19.90 0.96 -5.43
N MET A 232 -18.78 1.61 -5.12
CA MET A 232 -17.52 1.34 -5.81
C MET A 232 -16.92 -0.02 -5.42
N ALA A 233 -16.90 -0.36 -4.14
CA ALA A 233 -16.36 -1.62 -3.64
C ALA A 233 -17.13 -2.84 -4.20
N GLN A 234 -18.46 -2.76 -4.25
CA GLN A 234 -19.30 -3.81 -4.83
C GLN A 234 -19.00 -4.00 -6.32
N ASN A 235 -18.85 -2.91 -7.08
CA ASN A 235 -18.56 -2.97 -8.51
C ASN A 235 -17.17 -3.53 -8.81
N VAL A 236 -16.17 -3.23 -7.98
CA VAL A 236 -14.79 -3.67 -8.24
C VAL A 236 -14.49 -5.05 -7.66
N PHE A 237 -14.92 -5.31 -6.43
CA PHE A 237 -14.55 -6.51 -5.68
C PHE A 237 -15.66 -7.56 -5.61
N GLY A 238 -16.90 -7.17 -5.89
CA GLY A 238 -18.07 -8.01 -5.67
C GLY A 238 -18.64 -7.93 -4.25
N PRO A 239 -19.83 -8.52 -4.02
CA PRO A 239 -20.56 -8.44 -2.76
C PRO A 239 -19.91 -9.24 -1.61
N ASP A 240 -19.24 -10.35 -1.93
CA ASP A 240 -18.67 -11.28 -0.94
C ASP A 240 -17.26 -10.88 -0.47
N HIS A 241 -16.71 -9.82 -1.05
CA HIS A 241 -15.40 -9.32 -0.65
C HIS A 241 -15.46 -8.71 0.76
N MET A 242 -14.45 -9.01 1.59
CA MET A 242 -14.46 -8.60 3.00
C MET A 242 -14.58 -7.08 3.20
N LEU A 243 -13.95 -6.25 2.36
CA LEU A 243 -14.14 -4.79 2.42
C LEU A 243 -15.61 -4.42 2.17
N THR A 244 -16.24 -4.98 1.14
CA THR A 244 -17.64 -4.71 0.78
C THR A 244 -18.59 -5.08 1.92
N ILE A 245 -18.34 -6.23 2.58
CA ILE A 245 -19.09 -6.68 3.75
C ILE A 245 -18.90 -5.73 4.94
N ARG A 246 -17.65 -5.30 5.21
CA ARG A 246 -17.34 -4.38 6.33
C ARG A 246 -17.99 -3.01 6.13
N ILE A 247 -17.93 -2.45 4.92
CA ILE A 247 -18.60 -1.18 4.59
C ILE A 247 -20.10 -1.32 4.83
N LYS A 248 -20.73 -2.40 4.31
CA LYS A 248 -22.17 -2.64 4.47
C LYS A 248 -22.58 -2.71 5.94
N LYS A 249 -21.87 -3.52 6.75
CA LYS A 249 -22.15 -3.67 8.19
C LYS A 249 -21.99 -2.35 8.95
N LEU A 250 -20.94 -1.58 8.65
CA LEU A 250 -20.72 -0.29 9.29
C LEU A 250 -21.83 0.71 8.91
N ARG A 251 -22.24 0.75 7.64
CA ARG A 251 -23.33 1.60 7.18
C ARG A 251 -24.65 1.28 7.91
N GLU A 252 -25.06 0.01 7.91
CA GLU A 252 -26.29 -0.44 8.56
C GLU A 252 -26.29 -0.12 10.07
N ARG A 253 -25.13 -0.24 10.72
CA ARG A 253 -24.98 0.16 12.13
C ARG A 253 -25.24 1.66 12.32
N LEU A 254 -24.61 2.53 11.53
CA LEU A 254 -24.78 3.98 11.66
C LEU A 254 -26.19 4.43 11.29
N GLU A 255 -26.81 3.83 10.26
CA GLU A 255 -28.21 4.09 9.89
C GLU A 255 -29.17 3.79 11.05
N ASN A 256 -28.93 2.69 11.78
CA ASN A 256 -29.69 2.35 12.98
C ASN A 256 -29.44 3.31 14.15
N GLU A 257 -28.20 3.76 14.35
CA GLU A 257 -27.86 4.74 15.40
C GLU A 257 -28.59 6.08 15.16
N VAL A 258 -28.56 6.58 13.92
CA VAL A 258 -29.29 7.81 13.52
C VAL A 258 -30.80 7.63 13.65
N ALA A 259 -31.36 6.49 13.24
CA ALA A 259 -32.79 6.21 13.37
C ALA A 259 -33.25 6.12 14.83
N GLN A 260 -32.36 5.76 15.75
CA GLN A 260 -32.64 5.68 17.19
C GLN A 260 -32.41 7.02 17.92
N GLY A 261 -31.99 8.07 17.23
CA GLY A 261 -31.74 9.40 17.81
C GLY A 261 -30.60 9.44 18.83
N LYS A 262 -29.61 8.53 18.69
CA LYS A 262 -28.42 8.47 19.54
C LYS A 262 -27.24 9.21 18.92
#